data_AF-A0A1Q5SHT7-F1
#
_entry.id   AF-A0A1Q5SHT7-F1
#
_cell.length_a   1.000
_cell.length_b   1.000
_cell.length_c   1.000
_cell.angle_alpha   90.00
_cell.angle_beta   90.00
_cell.angle_gamma   90.00
#
_symmetry.space_group_name_H-M   'P 1'
#
loop_
_entity.id
_entity.type
_entity.pdbx_description
1 polymer ?
#
loop_
_entity_poly.entity_id
_entity_poly.type
_entity_poly.pdbx_seq_one_letter_code
_entity_poly.pdbx_strand_id
1 'polypeptide(L)'
;MSSRDLLPGQQDPTDLPANEVQFALVISRMLETVKDDPEFRRQLVYDLARYKLQEQFTYADAKNIDQMKRALEVAIDEVEKFSRDEAPLERLPSQQLTSSKAAEAGGHLVPADTTVLRSGIEISRSKRSMTSGPLWPVIKRTGAILLAAGAVVLVIAQRDNIASLRRLVSRQTQEIAQVAPKPETTITVTKPEMVAPAAPPPTRVLPTDYGIYALINDQSLAELNATGVMAPDMRIAISPEFKKPDRPHLPNGRVKFIVFRRDAANMIPERVEVRVVAKIAREYSTDAAGKTLSGGDDVGVIRNFTYPFRVSPIPGKPEMYELHAGELELPPGHYVLSLGPQAYYFQVDGEITDPRQCLERVVAGNGTFYAPCKKARTY
;
A
#
# COMPACT_ATOMS: atom_id res chain seq x y z
N MET A 1 22.28 43.91 -20.57
CA MET A 1 23.25 43.31 -19.63
C MET A 1 23.04 41.80 -19.66
N SER A 2 24.10 41.03 -19.87
CA SER A 2 24.07 39.62 -20.31
C SER A 2 23.79 38.65 -19.15
N SER A 3 22.88 37.70 -19.39
CA SER A 3 22.48 36.60 -18.51
C SER A 3 23.55 35.50 -18.43
N ARG A 4 24.69 35.76 -17.76
CA ARG A 4 25.77 34.77 -17.58
C ARG A 4 26.35 34.61 -16.17
N ASP A 5 25.80 35.25 -15.14
CA ASP A 5 26.40 35.23 -13.79
C ASP A 5 25.66 34.38 -12.75
N LEU A 6 25.04 33.26 -13.14
CA LEU A 6 24.51 32.28 -12.19
C LEU A 6 25.13 30.90 -12.44
N LEU A 7 26.42 30.79 -12.14
CA LEU A 7 27.06 29.51 -11.84
C LEU A 7 27.25 29.44 -10.32
N PRO A 8 26.80 28.37 -9.64
CA PRO A 8 27.08 28.20 -8.22
C PRO A 8 28.59 27.98 -8.06
N GLY A 9 29.22 28.91 -7.34
CA GLY A 9 30.62 28.82 -6.94
C GLY A 9 30.88 27.51 -6.20
N GLN A 10 32.01 26.90 -6.55
CA GLN A 10 32.60 25.73 -5.94
C GLN A 10 32.60 25.88 -4.40
N GLN A 11 31.74 25.12 -3.72
CA GLN A 11 31.61 25.15 -2.26
C GLN A 11 32.86 24.55 -1.61
N ASP A 12 33.51 25.33 -0.75
CA ASP A 12 34.66 24.90 0.05
C ASP A 12 34.19 23.88 1.12
N PRO A 13 34.90 22.76 1.36
CA PRO A 13 34.48 21.73 2.33
C PRO A 13 34.41 22.21 3.78
N THR A 14 34.88 23.44 4.07
CA THR A 14 34.73 24.12 5.37
C THR A 14 33.40 24.85 5.56
N ASP A 15 32.61 25.06 4.50
CA ASP A 15 31.30 25.73 4.57
C ASP A 15 30.14 24.79 4.91
N LEU A 16 30.35 23.47 4.78
CA LEU A 16 29.35 22.44 5.11
C LEU A 16 28.85 22.52 6.56
N PRO A 17 29.71 22.56 7.60
CA PRO A 17 29.23 22.65 8.99
C PRO A 17 28.54 23.99 9.29
N ALA A 18 28.97 25.08 8.64
CA ALA A 18 28.33 26.39 8.79
C ALA A 18 26.92 26.40 8.19
N ASN A 19 26.76 25.79 7.01
CA ASN A 19 25.47 25.62 6.35
C ASN A 19 24.54 24.71 7.15
N GLU A 20 25.04 23.58 7.68
CA GLU A 20 24.27 22.68 8.55
C GLU A 20 23.71 23.40 9.78
N VAL A 21 24.53 24.18 10.47
CA VAL A 21 24.10 24.98 11.63
C VAL A 21 23.06 26.02 11.21
N GLN A 22 23.25 26.68 10.08
CA GLN A 22 22.31 27.68 9.58
C GLN A 22 20.97 27.06 9.17
N PHE A 23 20.98 25.90 8.53
CA PHE A 23 19.76 25.14 8.25
C PHE A 23 19.06 24.71 9.53
N ALA A 24 19.79 24.21 10.53
CA ALA A 24 19.22 23.81 11.81
C ALA A 24 18.54 24.99 12.53
N LEU A 25 19.14 26.18 12.51
CA LEU A 25 18.57 27.40 13.08
C LEU A 25 17.31 27.86 12.34
N VAL A 26 17.31 27.79 11.01
CA VAL A 26 16.13 28.14 10.20
C VAL A 26 15.00 27.15 10.49
N ILE A 27 15.29 25.85 10.51
CA ILE A 27 14.31 24.80 10.79
C ILE A 27 13.77 24.95 12.22
N SER A 28 14.62 25.19 13.23
CA SER A 28 14.15 25.36 14.61
C SER A 28 13.20 26.55 14.73
N ARG A 29 13.54 27.68 14.10
CA ARG A 29 12.69 28.87 14.08
C ARG A 29 11.36 28.61 13.36
N MET A 30 11.38 27.87 12.26
CA MET A 30 10.15 27.46 11.59
C MET A 30 9.29 26.56 12.48
N LEU A 31 9.89 25.61 13.20
CA LEU A 31 9.18 24.72 14.13
C LEU A 31 8.55 25.48 15.31
N GLU A 32 9.26 26.46 15.88
CA GLU A 32 8.69 27.36 16.89
C GLU A 32 7.52 28.17 16.34
N THR A 33 7.67 28.71 15.12
CA THR A 33 6.60 29.48 14.46
C THR A 33 5.36 28.63 14.18
N VAL A 34 5.52 27.39 13.72
CA VAL A 34 4.41 26.44 13.47
C VAL A 34 3.68 26.05 14.75
N LYS A 35 4.41 26.01 15.87
CA LYS A 35 3.83 25.70 17.17
C LYS A 35 2.92 26.84 17.65
N ASP A 36 3.40 28.07 17.52
CA ASP A 36 2.76 29.25 18.10
C ASP A 36 1.71 29.91 17.18
N ASP A 37 1.84 29.76 15.86
CA ASP A 37 0.91 30.31 14.86
C ASP A 37 0.09 29.20 14.16
N PRO A 38 -1.23 29.07 14.45
CA PRO A 38 -2.08 28.07 13.83
C PRO A 38 -2.34 28.33 12.34
N GLU A 39 -2.25 29.57 11.85
CA GLU A 39 -2.39 29.90 10.43
C GLU A 39 -1.17 29.41 9.66
N PHE A 40 0.02 29.73 10.17
CA PHE A 40 1.28 29.28 9.59
C PHE A 40 1.38 27.75 9.55
N ARG A 41 0.89 27.07 10.59
CA ARG A 41 0.81 25.60 10.62
C ARG A 41 -0.07 25.05 9.49
N ARG A 42 -1.26 25.62 9.26
CA ARG A 42 -2.15 25.17 8.18
C ARG A 42 -1.52 25.41 6.82
N GLN A 43 -0.92 26.58 6.61
CA GLN A 43 -0.20 26.89 5.38
C GLN A 43 0.93 25.88 5.09
N LEU A 44 1.74 25.54 6.10
CA LEU A 44 2.82 24.57 5.94
C LEU A 44 2.29 23.17 5.58
N VAL A 45 1.16 22.75 6.16
CA VAL A 45 0.51 21.47 5.82
C VAL A 45 0.02 21.48 4.37
N TYR A 46 -0.55 22.59 3.90
CA TYR A 46 -0.99 22.73 2.51
C TYR A 46 0.19 22.71 1.53
N ASP A 47 1.29 23.37 1.86
CA ASP A 47 2.50 23.36 1.02
C ASP A 47 3.14 21.99 0.97
N LEU A 48 3.15 21.26 2.09
CA LEU A 48 3.60 19.87 2.13
C LEU A 48 2.69 18.97 1.28
N ALA A 49 1.37 19.16 1.32
CA ALA A 49 0.42 18.39 0.52
C ALA A 49 0.65 18.60 -0.98
N ARG A 50 0.88 19.85 -1.41
CA ARG A 50 1.23 20.19 -2.80
C ARG A 50 2.54 19.53 -3.23
N TYR A 51 3.57 19.61 -2.38
CA TYR A 51 4.87 18.97 -2.64
C TYR A 51 4.74 17.45 -2.77
N LYS A 52 4.02 16.80 -1.85
CA LYS A 52 3.81 15.35 -1.86
C LYS A 52 3.02 14.88 -3.07
N LEU A 53 2.01 15.67 -3.48
CA LEU A 53 1.28 15.42 -4.72
C LEU A 53 2.19 15.52 -5.94
N GLN A 54 3.16 16.42 -5.96
CA GLN A 54 4.13 16.50 -7.07
C GLN A 54 5.12 15.33 -7.07
N GLU A 55 5.57 14.88 -5.89
CA GLU A 55 6.50 13.75 -5.73
C GLU A 55 5.88 12.42 -6.20
N GLN A 56 4.63 12.14 -5.81
CA GLN A 56 3.96 10.86 -6.10
C GLN A 56 3.57 10.65 -7.57
N PHE A 57 3.46 11.73 -8.36
CA PHE A 57 2.95 11.66 -9.74
C PHE A 57 4.04 11.84 -10.80
N THR A 58 5.31 11.66 -10.44
CA THR A 58 6.48 11.76 -11.33
C THR A 58 6.45 10.83 -12.56
N TYR A 59 5.53 9.85 -12.60
CA TYR A 59 5.34 8.92 -13.73
C TYR A 59 3.89 8.81 -14.26
N ALA A 60 2.96 9.62 -13.75
CA ALA A 60 1.56 9.58 -14.19
C ALA A 60 1.29 10.53 -15.36
N ASP A 61 0.36 10.17 -16.24
CA ASP A 61 -0.12 11.00 -17.36
C ASP A 61 -0.35 12.46 -16.93
N ALA A 62 0.26 13.42 -17.63
CA ALA A 62 0.23 14.85 -17.28
C ALA A 62 -1.21 15.39 -17.07
N LYS A 63 -2.19 14.83 -17.80
CA LYS A 63 -3.61 15.17 -17.69
C LYS A 63 -4.23 14.80 -16.33
N ASN A 64 -3.78 13.70 -15.71
CA ASN A 64 -4.24 13.26 -14.40
C ASN A 64 -3.64 14.11 -13.27
N ILE A 65 -2.42 14.63 -13.47
CA ILE A 65 -1.73 15.50 -12.52
C ILE A 65 -2.51 16.81 -12.34
N ASP A 66 -2.90 17.45 -13.44
CA ASP A 66 -3.63 18.73 -13.38
C ASP A 66 -5.02 18.59 -12.77
N GLN A 67 -5.70 17.47 -13.02
CA GLN A 67 -6.98 17.18 -12.38
C GLN A 67 -6.82 17.00 -10.86
N MET A 68 -5.78 16.27 -10.43
CA MET A 68 -5.53 16.02 -9.01
C MET A 68 -5.08 17.28 -8.28
N LYS A 69 -4.25 18.13 -8.92
CA LYS A 69 -3.87 19.45 -8.39
C LYS A 69 -5.09 20.33 -8.17
N ARG A 70 -6.00 20.41 -9.15
CA ARG A 70 -7.26 21.17 -9.00
C ARG A 70 -8.13 20.62 -7.87
N ALA A 71 -8.24 19.30 -7.74
CA ALA A 71 -9.00 18.69 -6.66
C ALA A 71 -8.40 19.03 -5.28
N LEU A 72 -7.06 19.06 -5.16
CA LEU A 72 -6.38 19.45 -3.93
C LEU A 72 -6.66 20.90 -3.55
N GLU A 73 -6.59 21.84 -4.49
CA GLU A 73 -6.87 23.26 -4.19
C GLU A 73 -8.32 23.48 -3.75
N VAL A 74 -9.30 22.80 -4.38
CA VAL A 74 -10.70 22.86 -3.95
C VAL A 74 -10.88 22.33 -2.53
N ALA A 75 -10.21 21.23 -2.19
CA ALA A 75 -10.27 20.67 -0.84
C ALA A 75 -9.63 21.60 0.21
N ILE A 76 -8.52 22.27 -0.13
CA ILE A 76 -7.89 23.28 0.73
C ILE A 76 -8.86 24.45 0.97
N ASP A 77 -9.50 24.96 -0.08
CA ASP A 77 -10.48 26.05 0.03
C ASP A 77 -11.69 25.66 0.91
N GLU A 78 -12.17 24.42 0.81
CA GLU A 78 -13.28 23.92 1.64
C GLU A 78 -12.87 23.80 3.11
N VAL A 79 -11.67 23.28 3.40
CA VAL A 79 -11.15 23.18 4.77
C VAL A 79 -10.95 24.57 5.38
N GLU A 80 -10.45 25.54 4.61
CA GLU A 80 -10.28 26.92 5.07
C GLU A 80 -11.62 27.62 5.33
N LYS A 81 -12.66 27.35 4.53
CA LYS A 81 -14.02 27.83 4.80
C LYS A 81 -14.55 27.24 6.11
N PHE A 82 -14.42 25.92 6.29
CA PHE A 82 -14.86 25.25 7.52
C PHE A 82 -14.12 25.77 8.76
N SER A 83 -12.80 25.98 8.66
CA SER A 83 -11.99 26.54 9.74
C SER A 83 -12.36 27.98 10.11
N ARG A 84 -12.90 28.77 9.17
CA ARG A 84 -13.38 30.13 9.43
C ARG A 84 -14.78 30.14 10.03
N ASP A 85 -15.62 29.19 9.64
CA ASP A 85 -17.01 29.08 10.11
C ASP A 85 -17.11 28.52 11.54
N GLU A 86 -16.16 27.70 12.00
CA GLU A 86 -16.08 27.25 13.41
C GLU A 86 -15.55 28.33 14.39
N ALA A 87 -15.04 29.47 13.89
CA ALA A 87 -14.43 30.50 14.73
C ALA A 87 -15.37 31.31 15.66
N PRO A 88 -16.72 31.30 15.52
CA PRO A 88 -17.60 31.94 16.52
C PRO A 88 -18.36 31.03 17.50
N LEU A 89 -18.24 29.70 17.48
CA LEU A 89 -19.01 28.84 18.40
C LEU A 89 -18.14 28.26 19.53
N GLU A 90 -18.12 29.02 20.62
CA GLU A 90 -18.04 28.56 22.01
C GLU A 90 -16.98 27.52 22.38
N ARG A 91 -15.95 28.03 23.08
CA ARG A 91 -15.28 27.34 24.17
C ARG A 91 -16.30 26.63 25.07
N LEU A 92 -16.43 25.32 24.94
CA LEU A 92 -17.02 24.48 25.97
C LEU A 92 -15.92 24.08 26.98
N PRO A 93 -16.17 24.17 28.30
CA PRO A 93 -15.15 23.93 29.31
C PRO A 93 -14.80 22.44 29.41
N SER A 94 -13.51 22.15 29.41
CA SER A 94 -12.93 20.83 29.67
C SER A 94 -13.38 20.31 31.04
N GLN A 95 -14.27 19.32 31.06
CA GLN A 95 -14.58 18.59 32.30
C GLN A 95 -13.36 17.77 32.72
N GLN A 96 -12.80 18.14 33.87
CA GLN A 96 -11.75 17.41 34.57
C GLN A 96 -12.25 16.02 34.96
N LEU A 97 -11.61 14.98 34.42
CA LEU A 97 -11.68 13.62 34.96
C LEU A 97 -10.78 13.54 36.19
N THR A 98 -11.33 13.80 37.37
CA THR A 98 -10.67 13.45 38.64
C THR A 98 -10.80 11.95 38.86
N SER A 99 -9.66 11.27 38.74
CA SER A 99 -9.41 9.92 39.25
C SER A 99 -9.49 9.93 40.78
N SER A 100 -10.51 9.28 41.35
CA SER A 100 -10.62 9.06 42.79
C SER A 100 -10.24 7.62 43.11
N LYS A 101 -9.02 7.46 43.64
CA LYS A 101 -8.50 6.23 44.24
C LYS A 101 -9.00 6.14 45.69
N ALA A 102 -9.31 4.91 46.08
CA ALA A 102 -9.95 4.47 47.31
C ALA A 102 -9.35 5.00 48.63
N ALA A 103 -10.24 5.20 49.61
CA ALA A 103 -9.95 5.12 51.05
C ALA A 103 -11.21 4.61 51.78
N GLU A 104 -11.19 3.33 52.15
CA GLU A 104 -12.01 2.74 53.22
C GLU A 104 -11.37 3.07 54.58
N ALA A 105 -12.17 3.51 55.56
CA ALA A 105 -12.25 2.91 56.91
C ALA A 105 -12.91 3.86 57.94
N GLY A 106 -13.97 3.36 58.60
CA GLY A 106 -14.43 3.72 59.95
C GLY A 106 -15.28 5.00 60.04
N GLY A 107 -16.43 5.07 60.70
CA GLY A 107 -17.15 4.15 61.57
C GLY A 107 -18.18 5.00 62.33
N HIS A 108 -19.47 4.72 62.16
CA HIS A 108 -20.57 5.45 62.81
C HIS A 108 -21.02 4.74 64.09
N LEU A 109 -21.24 5.51 65.16
CA LEU A 109 -21.82 5.05 66.42
C LEU A 109 -23.36 5.23 66.45
N VAL A 110 -23.98 4.21 67.05
CA VAL A 110 -25.37 3.85 67.40
C VAL A 110 -26.01 4.92 68.35
N PRO A 111 -27.35 5.09 68.53
CA PRO A 111 -28.24 4.00 68.97
C PRO A 111 -29.74 3.92 68.58
N ALA A 112 -30.25 2.67 68.71
CA ALA A 112 -31.58 2.15 69.15
C ALA A 112 -32.87 2.73 68.51
N ASP A 113 -33.94 1.98 68.17
CA ASP A 113 -34.47 0.77 68.80
C ASP A 113 -35.52 0.05 67.90
N THR A 114 -35.66 -1.25 68.17
CA THR A 114 -36.66 -2.29 67.84
C THR A 114 -37.99 -2.02 67.07
N THR A 115 -38.33 -2.91 66.11
CA THR A 115 -39.53 -3.83 66.03
C THR A 115 -39.85 -4.30 64.58
N VAL A 116 -39.80 -5.61 64.28
CA VAL A 116 -40.92 -6.57 64.05
C VAL A 116 -41.54 -6.57 62.62
N LEU A 117 -41.21 -7.64 61.87
CA LEU A 117 -42.09 -8.60 61.14
C LEU A 117 -42.89 -8.20 59.86
N ARG A 118 -42.68 -9.05 58.84
CA ARG A 118 -43.68 -9.72 57.95
C ARG A 118 -44.19 -9.03 56.67
N SER A 119 -43.73 -9.60 55.55
CA SER A 119 -44.50 -10.21 54.42
C SER A 119 -45.67 -9.45 53.77
N GLY A 120 -45.66 -9.39 52.44
CA GLY A 120 -46.90 -9.26 51.66
C GLY A 120 -46.71 -8.73 50.24
N ILE A 121 -46.93 -9.61 49.27
CA ILE A 121 -46.95 -9.39 47.82
C ILE A 121 -48.28 -8.73 47.42
N GLU A 122 -48.28 -7.72 46.53
CA GLU A 122 -49.04 -7.66 45.25
C GLU A 122 -49.33 -6.24 44.71
N ILE A 123 -48.96 -6.05 43.43
CA ILE A 123 -49.72 -5.50 42.29
C ILE A 123 -50.51 -4.17 42.47
N SER A 124 -50.14 -3.12 41.69
CA SER A 124 -50.94 -2.68 40.51
C SER A 124 -50.47 -1.32 39.92
N ARG A 125 -50.02 -1.39 38.66
CA ARG A 125 -50.38 -0.54 37.50
C ARG A 125 -50.79 0.94 37.75
N SER A 126 -49.96 1.86 37.26
CA SER A 126 -50.49 3.04 36.54
C SER A 126 -49.56 3.52 35.42
N LYS A 127 -50.19 3.81 34.27
CA LYS A 127 -49.61 4.36 33.04
C LYS A 127 -49.20 5.82 33.23
N ARG A 128 -48.09 6.23 32.61
CA ARG A 128 -48.05 7.48 31.84
C ARG A 128 -47.04 7.40 30.70
N SER A 129 -47.58 7.50 29.50
CA SER A 129 -46.89 7.72 28.23
C SER A 129 -46.55 9.20 28.06
N MET A 130 -45.37 9.51 27.53
CA MET A 130 -45.18 10.65 26.64
C MET A 130 -44.36 10.21 25.43
N THR A 131 -44.91 10.59 24.28
CA THR A 131 -44.59 10.28 22.90
C THR A 131 -43.44 11.16 22.38
N SER A 132 -42.50 10.59 21.62
CA SER A 132 -41.69 11.34 20.65
C SER A 132 -41.83 10.70 19.26
N GLY A 133 -42.15 11.53 18.26
CA GLY A 133 -42.46 11.12 16.89
C GLY A 133 -41.22 10.90 16.01
N PRO A 134 -41.40 10.28 14.82
CA PRO A 134 -40.29 9.70 14.06
C PRO A 134 -39.77 10.61 12.94
N LEU A 135 -38.47 10.92 12.97
CA LEU A 135 -37.72 11.58 11.88
C LEU A 135 -37.34 10.60 10.76
N TRP A 136 -38.30 9.84 10.24
CA TRP A 136 -38.08 8.80 9.23
C TRP A 136 -38.62 9.04 7.79
N PRO A 137 -38.87 10.28 7.28
CA PRO A 137 -39.19 10.45 5.86
C PRO A 137 -38.12 11.14 5.00
N VAL A 138 -37.04 11.71 5.58
CA VAL A 138 -36.05 12.48 4.78
C VAL A 138 -34.99 11.58 4.12
N ILE A 139 -34.68 10.42 4.71
CA ILE A 139 -33.66 9.49 4.19
C ILE A 139 -34.14 8.70 2.95
N LYS A 140 -35.46 8.56 2.74
CA LYS A 140 -36.00 7.79 1.61
C LYS A 140 -36.03 8.54 0.27
N ARG A 141 -35.94 9.88 0.26
CA ARG A 141 -36.03 10.67 -0.98
C ARG A 141 -34.67 10.90 -1.67
N THR A 142 -33.57 10.91 -0.93
CA THR A 142 -32.20 11.04 -1.48
C THR A 142 -31.68 9.74 -2.11
N GLY A 143 -32.09 8.57 -1.60
CA GLY A 143 -31.68 7.28 -2.17
C GLY A 143 -32.29 6.98 -3.55
N ALA A 144 -33.52 7.43 -3.82
CA ALA A 144 -34.20 7.18 -5.09
C ALA A 144 -33.61 7.99 -6.25
N ILE A 145 -33.14 9.22 -5.99
CA ILE A 145 -32.53 10.09 -7.01
C ILE A 145 -31.15 9.57 -7.42
N LEU A 146 -30.36 9.07 -6.46
CA LEU A 146 -29.04 8.48 -6.73
C LEU A 146 -29.15 7.16 -7.52
N LEU A 147 -30.17 6.33 -7.25
CA LEU A 147 -30.42 5.11 -8.02
C LEU A 147 -30.86 5.39 -9.46
N ALA A 148 -31.67 6.43 -9.69
CA ALA A 148 -32.07 6.82 -11.04
C ALA A 148 -30.88 7.38 -11.86
N ALA A 149 -30.03 8.20 -11.25
CA ALA A 149 -28.83 8.72 -11.89
C ALA A 149 -27.81 7.61 -12.22
N GLY A 150 -27.61 6.66 -11.30
CA GLY A 150 -26.75 5.49 -11.52
C GLY A 150 -27.24 4.58 -12.65
N ALA A 151 -28.56 4.36 -12.77
CA ALA A 151 -29.14 3.54 -13.84
C ALA A 151 -28.97 4.18 -15.23
N VAL A 152 -29.09 5.50 -15.36
CA VAL A 152 -28.88 6.21 -16.64
C VAL A 152 -27.43 6.13 -17.10
N VAL A 153 -26.45 6.26 -16.19
CA VAL A 153 -25.02 6.13 -16.51
C VAL A 153 -24.68 4.71 -16.96
N LEU A 154 -25.26 3.68 -16.32
CA LEU A 154 -25.09 2.28 -16.71
C LEU A 154 -25.67 1.97 -18.11
N VAL A 155 -26.83 2.54 -18.45
CA VAL A 155 -27.45 2.34 -19.77
C VAL A 155 -26.65 3.02 -20.89
N ILE A 156 -26.05 4.18 -20.64
CA ILE A 156 -25.21 4.87 -21.63
C ILE A 156 -23.89 4.10 -21.83
N ALA A 157 -23.24 3.67 -20.75
CA ALA A 157 -21.98 2.91 -20.84
C ALA A 157 -22.14 1.53 -21.52
N GLN A 158 -23.29 0.87 -21.39
CA GLN A 158 -23.57 -0.38 -22.10
C GLN A 158 -23.78 -0.18 -23.61
N ARG A 159 -24.30 0.97 -24.06
CA ARG A 159 -24.55 1.22 -25.49
C ARG A 159 -23.26 1.38 -26.31
N ASP A 160 -22.24 1.99 -25.73
CA ASP A 160 -20.94 2.16 -26.40
C ASP A 160 -20.19 0.84 -26.56
N ASN A 161 -20.38 -0.10 -25.62
CA ASN A 161 -19.73 -1.41 -25.62
C ASN A 161 -20.38 -2.41 -26.61
N ILE A 162 -21.69 -2.29 -26.87
CA ILE A 162 -22.38 -3.12 -27.87
C ILE A 162 -22.09 -2.64 -29.30
N ALA A 163 -21.93 -1.33 -29.50
CA ALA A 163 -21.60 -0.76 -30.80
C ALA A 163 -20.18 -1.13 -31.27
N SER A 164 -19.22 -1.29 -30.36
CA SER A 164 -17.85 -1.70 -30.67
C SER A 164 -17.77 -3.20 -31.03
N LEU A 165 -18.50 -4.06 -30.30
CA LEU A 165 -18.61 -5.50 -30.60
C LEU A 165 -19.25 -5.78 -31.97
N ARG A 166 -20.27 -5.01 -32.37
CA ARG A 166 -20.90 -5.18 -33.69
C ARG A 166 -19.97 -4.82 -34.85
N ARG A 167 -19.06 -3.85 -34.66
CA ARG A 167 -18.04 -3.49 -35.67
C ARG A 167 -16.95 -4.56 -35.82
N LEU A 168 -16.60 -5.27 -34.75
CA LEU A 168 -15.65 -6.39 -34.81
C LEU A 168 -16.25 -7.59 -35.53
N VAL A 169 -17.51 -7.93 -35.23
CA VAL A 169 -18.20 -9.05 -35.89
C VAL A 169 -18.44 -8.78 -37.39
N SER A 170 -18.80 -7.55 -37.78
CA SER A 170 -18.95 -7.20 -39.20
C SER A 170 -17.64 -7.23 -39.99
N ARG A 171 -16.49 -6.94 -39.36
CA ARG A 171 -15.17 -7.05 -40.03
C ARG A 171 -14.78 -8.52 -40.25
N GLN A 172 -15.12 -9.40 -39.30
CA GLN A 172 -14.78 -10.82 -39.39
C GLN A 172 -15.64 -11.57 -40.43
N THR A 173 -16.88 -11.14 -40.68
CA THR A 173 -17.73 -11.73 -41.73
C THR A 173 -17.33 -11.31 -43.15
N GLN A 174 -16.68 -10.15 -43.32
CA GLN A 174 -16.22 -9.70 -44.65
C GLN A 174 -14.94 -10.39 -45.12
N GLU A 175 -14.13 -10.93 -44.21
CA GLU A 175 -12.89 -11.65 -44.54
C GLU A 175 -13.12 -13.13 -44.91
N ILE A 176 -14.26 -13.71 -44.49
CA ILE A 176 -14.60 -15.11 -44.79
C ILE A 176 -15.31 -15.27 -46.17
N ALA A 177 -15.75 -14.16 -46.79
CA ALA A 177 -16.55 -14.20 -48.03
C ALA A 177 -15.80 -13.89 -49.33
N GLN A 178 -14.46 -13.77 -49.34
CA GLN A 178 -13.67 -13.46 -50.55
C GLN A 178 -12.63 -14.51 -50.98
N VAL A 179 -12.89 -15.79 -50.77
CA VAL A 179 -12.13 -16.85 -51.46
C VAL A 179 -13.05 -17.53 -52.48
N ALA A 180 -13.06 -16.97 -53.69
CA ALA A 180 -13.53 -17.69 -54.88
C ALA A 180 -12.47 -18.72 -55.31
N PRO A 181 -12.88 -19.90 -55.82
CA PRO A 181 -11.94 -20.98 -56.14
C PRO A 181 -11.23 -20.70 -57.47
N LYS A 182 -9.91 -20.88 -57.50
CA LYS A 182 -9.10 -20.85 -58.73
C LYS A 182 -8.52 -22.25 -58.98
N PRO A 183 -8.55 -22.77 -60.22
CA PRO A 183 -8.54 -24.20 -60.50
C PRO A 183 -7.17 -24.85 -60.31
N GLU A 184 -7.24 -26.16 -60.14
CA GLU A 184 -6.15 -27.13 -60.05
C GLU A 184 -5.04 -26.85 -61.08
N THR A 185 -3.84 -26.60 -60.56
CA THR A 185 -2.59 -26.82 -61.30
C THR A 185 -1.84 -27.92 -60.57
N THR A 186 -1.71 -29.04 -61.26
CA THR A 186 -0.87 -30.19 -60.93
C THR A 186 0.51 -29.74 -60.49
N ILE A 187 0.87 -29.95 -59.22
CA ILE A 187 2.26 -29.87 -58.76
C ILE A 187 2.80 -31.28 -58.63
N THR A 188 3.70 -31.58 -59.56
CA THR A 188 4.59 -32.72 -59.65
C THR A 188 5.22 -33.04 -58.29
N VAL A 189 5.05 -34.28 -57.84
CA VAL A 189 5.70 -34.85 -56.66
C VAL A 189 7.21 -34.65 -56.80
N THR A 190 7.77 -33.77 -55.98
CA THR A 190 9.22 -33.66 -55.80
C THR A 190 9.51 -33.99 -54.34
N LYS A 191 10.28 -35.07 -54.18
CA LYS A 191 11.03 -35.59 -53.02
C LYS A 191 10.99 -34.69 -51.76
N PRO A 192 10.60 -35.23 -50.57
CA PRO A 192 10.60 -34.45 -49.35
C PRO A 192 12.05 -34.08 -48.99
N GLU A 193 12.38 -32.80 -49.17
CA GLU A 193 13.58 -32.22 -48.58
C GLU A 193 13.32 -32.08 -47.08
N MET A 194 14.14 -32.80 -46.32
CA MET A 194 14.09 -32.91 -44.89
C MET A 194 14.30 -31.52 -44.27
N VAL A 195 13.21 -30.88 -43.83
CA VAL A 195 13.30 -29.72 -42.95
C VAL A 195 14.03 -30.21 -41.71
N ALA A 196 15.27 -29.73 -41.53
CA ALA A 196 16.03 -29.98 -40.32
C ALA A 196 15.15 -29.59 -39.12
N PRO A 197 15.02 -30.45 -38.09
CA PRO A 197 14.30 -30.08 -36.89
C PRO A 197 14.90 -28.79 -36.36
N ALA A 198 14.08 -27.74 -36.23
CA ALA A 198 14.47 -26.57 -35.46
C ALA A 198 14.98 -27.08 -34.10
N ALA A 199 16.16 -26.60 -33.70
CA ALA A 199 16.76 -26.98 -32.43
C ALA A 199 15.68 -26.89 -31.34
N PRO A 200 15.47 -27.94 -30.52
CA PRO A 200 14.48 -27.87 -29.46
C PRO A 200 14.79 -26.63 -28.61
N PRO A 201 13.77 -25.81 -28.29
CA PRO A 201 13.98 -24.67 -27.41
C PRO A 201 14.67 -25.17 -26.14
N PRO A 202 15.63 -24.41 -25.58
CA PRO A 202 16.38 -24.85 -24.41
C PRO A 202 15.41 -25.34 -23.34
N THR A 203 15.58 -26.60 -22.92
CA THR A 203 14.68 -27.25 -21.97
C THR A 203 14.80 -26.54 -20.63
N ARG A 204 13.91 -25.59 -20.39
CA ARG A 204 13.84 -24.86 -19.13
C ARG A 204 13.50 -25.83 -18.01
N VAL A 205 14.21 -25.71 -16.88
CA VAL A 205 13.94 -26.51 -15.68
C VAL A 205 12.62 -26.08 -15.06
N LEU A 206 11.70 -27.03 -14.88
CA LEU A 206 10.40 -26.83 -14.26
C LEU A 206 10.29 -27.67 -12.98
N PRO A 207 9.60 -27.17 -11.93
CA PRO A 207 9.40 -27.93 -10.71
C PRO A 207 8.49 -29.14 -10.95
N THR A 208 8.72 -30.21 -10.18
CA THR A 208 7.91 -31.43 -10.18
C THR A 208 6.84 -31.43 -9.10
N ASP A 209 7.05 -30.66 -8.03
CA ASP A 209 6.19 -30.60 -6.85
C ASP A 209 5.56 -29.22 -6.72
N TYR A 210 4.37 -29.16 -6.12
CA TYR A 210 3.68 -27.90 -5.89
C TYR A 210 4.48 -27.00 -4.96
N GLY A 211 4.60 -25.73 -5.34
CA GLY A 211 5.40 -24.76 -4.60
C GLY A 211 5.62 -23.48 -5.38
N ILE A 212 6.34 -22.57 -4.75
CA ILE A 212 6.76 -21.30 -5.35
C ILE A 212 8.28 -21.34 -5.44
N TYR A 213 8.81 -21.15 -6.65
CA TYR A 213 10.24 -21.32 -6.91
C TYR A 213 10.82 -20.09 -7.57
N ALA A 214 12.01 -19.67 -7.15
CA ALA A 214 12.85 -18.75 -7.91
C ALA A 214 13.67 -19.53 -8.92
N LEU A 215 13.77 -18.99 -10.13
CA LEU A 215 14.57 -19.55 -11.21
C LEU A 215 15.94 -18.84 -11.24
N ILE A 216 16.99 -19.59 -10.92
CA ILE A 216 18.36 -19.09 -10.87
C ILE A 216 19.03 -19.39 -12.21
N ASN A 217 19.40 -18.33 -12.93
CA ASN A 217 20.10 -18.39 -14.24
C ASN A 217 19.40 -19.29 -15.29
N ASP A 218 18.07 -19.40 -15.23
CA ASP A 218 17.27 -20.29 -16.09
C ASP A 218 17.66 -21.79 -16.02
N GLN A 219 18.45 -22.20 -15.01
CA GLN A 219 19.06 -23.53 -14.91
C GLN A 219 18.73 -24.29 -13.61
N SER A 220 18.47 -23.60 -12.51
CA SER A 220 18.14 -24.24 -11.23
C SER A 220 16.98 -23.54 -10.53
N LEU A 221 16.31 -24.28 -9.65
CA LEU A 221 15.14 -23.81 -8.91
C LEU A 221 15.45 -23.77 -7.41
N ALA A 222 15.04 -22.69 -6.76
CA ALA A 222 15.11 -22.54 -5.30
C ALA A 222 13.71 -22.26 -4.76
N GLU A 223 13.22 -23.10 -3.85
CA GLU A 223 11.89 -22.93 -3.26
C GLU A 223 11.84 -21.74 -2.29
N LEU A 224 10.77 -20.96 -2.38
CA LEU A 224 10.52 -19.82 -1.49
C LEU A 224 9.67 -20.24 -0.29
N ASN A 225 10.06 -19.73 0.88
CA ASN A 225 9.35 -19.98 2.12
C ASN A 225 8.35 -18.86 2.42
N ALA A 226 7.16 -19.26 2.87
CA ALA A 226 6.16 -18.34 3.37
C ALA A 226 6.61 -17.66 4.67
N THR A 227 6.34 -16.36 4.81
CA THR A 227 6.74 -15.57 6.00
C THR A 227 5.78 -15.69 7.18
N GLY A 228 4.61 -16.31 6.99
CA GLY A 228 3.53 -16.36 7.98
C GLY A 228 2.79 -15.02 8.19
N VAL A 229 3.23 -13.94 7.55
CA VAL A 229 2.56 -12.63 7.55
C VAL A 229 2.13 -12.25 6.14
N MET A 230 1.02 -11.53 6.02
CA MET A 230 0.54 -11.02 4.74
C MET A 230 1.27 -9.71 4.39
N ALA A 231 1.49 -9.48 3.10
CA ALA A 231 1.86 -8.16 2.61
C ALA A 231 0.76 -7.13 3.00
N PRO A 232 1.13 -5.96 3.55
CA PRO A 232 0.15 -4.99 4.00
C PRO A 232 -0.68 -4.47 2.81
N ASP A 233 -1.92 -4.07 3.04
CA ASP A 233 -2.68 -3.34 2.00
C ASP A 233 -1.93 -2.05 1.61
N MET A 234 -2.16 -1.52 0.41
CA MET A 234 -1.44 -0.32 -0.07
C MET A 234 -1.59 0.90 0.85
N ARG A 235 -2.68 0.95 1.64
CA ARG A 235 -2.93 2.02 2.63
C ARG A 235 -2.13 1.86 3.93
N ILE A 236 -1.58 0.69 4.19
CA ILE A 236 -0.82 0.37 5.39
C ILE A 236 0.67 0.38 5.02
N ALA A 237 1.43 1.31 5.60
CA ALA A 237 2.82 1.52 5.21
C ALA A 237 3.76 0.37 5.59
N ILE A 238 3.46 -0.34 6.68
CA ILE A 238 4.36 -1.31 7.33
C ILE A 238 3.54 -2.48 7.90
N SER A 239 3.98 -3.71 7.67
CA SER A 239 3.38 -4.91 8.26
C SER A 239 3.77 -5.09 9.74
N PRO A 240 3.12 -6.03 10.46
CA PRO A 240 3.70 -6.60 11.67
C PRO A 240 5.10 -7.17 11.41
N GLU A 241 5.90 -7.25 12.46
CA GLU A 241 7.21 -7.91 12.42
C GLU A 241 7.07 -9.41 12.15
N PHE A 242 8.04 -9.96 11.41
CA PHE A 242 8.13 -11.38 11.16
C PHE A 242 9.59 -11.85 11.18
N LYS A 243 9.78 -13.13 11.47
CA LYS A 243 11.09 -13.77 11.36
C LYS A 243 11.38 -14.11 9.90
N LYS A 244 12.43 -13.53 9.33
CA LYS A 244 12.89 -13.78 7.98
C LYS A 244 13.34 -15.25 7.86
N PRO A 245 12.83 -15.99 6.86
CA PRO A 245 13.44 -17.25 6.46
C PRO A 245 14.90 -17.05 6.02
N ASP A 246 15.77 -18.04 6.27
CA ASP A 246 17.18 -17.99 5.84
C ASP A 246 17.32 -18.16 4.31
N ARG A 247 16.35 -18.81 3.66
CA ARG A 247 16.42 -19.16 2.23
C ARG A 247 15.14 -18.77 1.49
N PRO A 248 15.22 -18.51 0.16
CA PRO A 248 16.41 -18.64 -0.70
C PRO A 248 17.21 -17.35 -0.91
N HIS A 249 18.51 -17.53 -1.17
CA HIS A 249 19.46 -16.51 -1.63
C HIS A 249 19.56 -16.54 -3.15
N LEU A 250 19.39 -15.40 -3.79
CA LEU A 250 19.43 -15.24 -5.23
C LEU A 250 20.68 -14.44 -5.61
N PRO A 251 21.51 -14.93 -6.56
CA PRO A 251 22.81 -14.33 -6.86
C PRO A 251 22.71 -13.01 -7.64
N ASN A 252 21.55 -12.67 -8.19
CA ASN A 252 21.34 -11.46 -8.99
C ASN A 252 19.92 -10.91 -8.82
N GLY A 253 19.75 -9.63 -9.19
CA GLY A 253 18.49 -8.91 -9.07
C GLY A 253 17.48 -9.18 -10.20
N ARG A 254 17.88 -9.89 -11.26
CA ARG A 254 17.00 -10.25 -12.38
C ARG A 254 16.23 -11.53 -12.07
N VAL A 255 15.30 -11.38 -11.13
CA VAL A 255 14.57 -12.51 -10.57
C VAL A 255 13.41 -12.93 -11.48
N LYS A 256 13.24 -14.24 -11.63
CA LYS A 256 12.06 -14.87 -12.24
C LYS A 256 11.53 -15.90 -11.26
N PHE A 257 10.21 -16.06 -11.20
CA PHE A 257 9.59 -17.06 -10.34
C PHE A 257 8.70 -18.00 -11.14
N ILE A 258 8.62 -19.25 -10.72
CA ILE A 258 7.64 -20.22 -11.20
C ILE A 258 6.70 -20.51 -10.04
N VAL A 259 5.42 -20.28 -10.28
CA VAL A 259 4.36 -20.66 -9.35
C VAL A 259 3.73 -21.94 -9.88
N PHE A 260 3.82 -23.01 -9.10
CA PHE A 260 3.17 -24.27 -9.38
C PHE A 260 2.14 -24.56 -8.29
N ARG A 261 0.86 -24.38 -8.62
CA ARG A 261 -0.25 -24.54 -7.68
C ARG A 261 -1.46 -25.18 -8.35
N ARG A 262 -2.16 -26.02 -7.62
CA ARG A 262 -3.37 -26.72 -8.11
C ARG A 262 -4.49 -25.76 -8.54
N ASP A 263 -4.64 -24.63 -7.87
CA ASP A 263 -5.67 -23.62 -8.17
C ASP A 263 -5.30 -22.70 -9.35
N ALA A 264 -4.04 -22.68 -9.78
CA ALA A 264 -3.59 -21.85 -10.89
C ALA A 264 -4.26 -22.22 -12.23
N ALA A 265 -4.71 -23.46 -12.39
CA ALA A 265 -5.42 -23.91 -13.60
C ALA A 265 -6.71 -23.11 -13.88
N ASN A 266 -7.34 -22.57 -12.84
CA ASN A 266 -8.61 -21.84 -12.96
C ASN A 266 -8.50 -20.37 -12.54
N MET A 267 -7.47 -20.00 -11.78
CA MET A 267 -7.31 -18.66 -11.22
C MET A 267 -5.84 -18.25 -11.24
N ILE A 268 -5.44 -17.57 -12.32
CA ILE A 268 -4.13 -16.91 -12.41
C ILE A 268 -4.31 -15.43 -12.05
N PRO A 269 -3.54 -14.89 -11.10
CA PRO A 269 -3.63 -13.47 -10.76
C PRO A 269 -3.16 -12.60 -11.93
N GLU A 270 -3.87 -11.50 -12.21
CA GLU A 270 -3.47 -10.56 -13.27
C GLU A 270 -2.25 -9.72 -12.88
N ARG A 271 -2.10 -9.43 -11.58
CA ARG A 271 -1.01 -8.62 -11.04
C ARG A 271 -0.41 -9.32 -9.83
N VAL A 272 0.91 -9.41 -9.85
CA VAL A 272 1.71 -9.90 -8.73
C VAL A 272 2.75 -8.84 -8.38
N GLU A 273 3.05 -8.73 -7.10
CA GLU A 273 3.89 -7.67 -6.56
C GLU A 273 5.02 -8.26 -5.74
N VAL A 274 6.23 -7.76 -5.95
CA VAL A 274 7.34 -7.95 -5.03
C VAL A 274 7.44 -6.73 -4.13
N ARG A 275 7.59 -6.93 -2.83
CA ARG A 275 7.68 -5.86 -1.85
C ARG A 275 8.98 -5.87 -1.09
N VAL A 276 9.39 -4.67 -0.68
CA VAL A 276 10.62 -4.46 0.09
C VAL A 276 10.42 -4.92 1.53
N VAL A 277 11.37 -5.69 2.05
CA VAL A 277 11.48 -5.98 3.48
C VAL A 277 12.53 -5.05 4.08
N ALA A 278 12.17 -4.38 5.17
CA ALA A 278 13.07 -3.53 5.90
C ALA A 278 13.42 -4.13 7.26
N LYS A 279 14.67 -3.94 7.68
CA LYS A 279 15.12 -4.21 9.05
C LYS A 279 14.88 -2.99 9.91
N ILE A 280 14.46 -3.21 11.16
CA ILE A 280 14.40 -2.14 12.17
C ILE A 280 15.78 -2.03 12.81
N ALA A 281 16.51 -1.01 12.40
CA ALA A 281 17.88 -0.71 12.81
C ALA A 281 18.00 -0.36 14.29
N ARG A 282 17.12 0.55 14.72
CA ARG A 282 17.18 1.22 16.01
C ARG A 282 15.77 1.51 16.49
N GLU A 283 15.58 1.38 17.79
CA GLU A 283 14.38 1.86 18.47
C GLU A 283 14.71 2.99 19.44
N TYR A 284 13.90 4.04 19.37
CA TYR A 284 13.88 5.17 20.29
C TYR A 284 12.58 5.15 21.07
N SER A 285 12.64 4.90 22.37
CA SER A 285 11.52 4.99 23.29
C SER A 285 11.95 5.67 24.58
N THR A 286 10.99 6.00 25.46
CA THR A 286 11.27 6.58 26.78
C THR A 286 12.18 5.70 27.63
N ASP A 287 12.16 4.38 27.39
CA ASP A 287 12.95 3.38 28.12
C ASP A 287 14.15 2.83 27.31
N ALA A 288 14.21 3.14 26.01
CA ALA A 288 15.23 2.69 25.08
C ALA A 288 15.71 3.85 24.18
N ALA A 289 16.72 4.59 24.62
CA ALA A 289 17.33 5.64 23.79
C ALA A 289 18.22 5.04 22.69
N GLY A 290 17.63 4.67 21.54
CA GLY A 290 18.38 4.22 20.36
C GLY A 290 18.99 2.83 20.51
N LYS A 291 18.41 1.97 21.36
CA LYS A 291 18.92 0.61 21.56
C LYS A 291 18.65 -0.23 20.30
N THR A 292 19.60 -1.11 19.97
CA THR A 292 19.39 -2.17 18.98
C THR A 292 18.39 -3.17 19.54
N LEU A 293 17.42 -3.58 18.72
CA LEU A 293 16.36 -4.50 19.14
C LEU A 293 16.92 -5.91 19.40
N SER A 294 16.43 -6.55 20.45
CA SER A 294 16.80 -7.93 20.84
C SER A 294 16.36 -9.00 19.82
N GLY A 295 15.56 -8.64 18.80
CA GLY A 295 15.16 -9.51 17.70
C GLY A 295 16.24 -9.76 16.64
N GLY A 296 17.36 -9.02 16.69
CA GLY A 296 18.52 -9.23 15.84
C GLY A 296 18.27 -8.99 14.34
N ASP A 297 19.18 -9.52 13.53
CA ASP A 297 19.19 -9.38 12.07
C ASP A 297 18.13 -10.23 11.37
N ASP A 298 17.43 -11.09 12.11
CA ASP A 298 16.48 -12.08 11.61
C ASP A 298 15.05 -11.55 11.57
N VAL A 299 14.75 -10.39 12.16
CA VAL A 299 13.40 -9.81 12.18
C VAL A 299 13.29 -8.72 11.13
N GLY A 300 12.22 -8.76 10.34
CA GLY A 300 11.92 -7.78 9.30
C GLY A 300 10.47 -7.32 9.33
N VAL A 301 10.20 -6.23 8.61
CA VAL A 301 8.85 -5.74 8.31
C VAL A 301 8.69 -5.54 6.81
N ILE A 302 7.51 -5.85 6.28
CA ILE A 302 7.19 -5.63 4.87
C ILE A 302 6.75 -4.17 4.71
N ARG A 303 7.37 -3.46 3.77
CA ARG A 303 7.04 -2.08 3.40
C ARG A 303 6.00 -2.08 2.27
N ASN A 304 5.28 -0.97 2.13
CA ASN A 304 4.36 -0.76 1.01
C ASN A 304 5.04 -0.34 -0.32
N PHE A 305 6.36 -0.51 -0.42
CA PHE A 305 7.07 -0.31 -1.69
C PHE A 305 6.92 -1.55 -2.56
N THR A 306 6.38 -1.37 -3.76
CA THR A 306 6.03 -2.45 -4.68
C THR A 306 6.86 -2.36 -5.97
N TYR A 307 7.31 -3.52 -6.43
CA TYR A 307 7.79 -3.78 -7.78
C TYR A 307 6.77 -4.66 -8.50
N PRO A 308 6.19 -4.21 -9.62
CA PRO A 308 5.18 -4.99 -10.35
C PRO A 308 5.83 -6.12 -11.14
N PHE A 309 5.25 -7.31 -11.07
CA PHE A 309 5.63 -8.48 -11.87
C PHE A 309 4.51 -8.83 -12.84
N ARG A 310 4.90 -9.20 -14.05
CA ARG A 310 3.98 -9.71 -15.08
C ARG A 310 3.87 -11.22 -14.98
N VAL A 311 2.69 -11.71 -15.30
CA VAL A 311 2.38 -13.14 -15.28
C VAL A 311 2.36 -13.68 -16.71
N SER A 312 3.01 -14.81 -16.92
CA SER A 312 3.03 -15.52 -18.20
C SER A 312 2.69 -17.00 -17.98
N PRO A 313 1.62 -17.53 -18.59
CA PRO A 313 1.27 -18.94 -18.45
C PRO A 313 2.35 -19.83 -19.08
N ILE A 314 2.60 -21.01 -18.51
CA ILE A 314 3.53 -21.98 -19.08
C ILE A 314 2.76 -22.90 -20.06
N PRO A 315 3.14 -22.94 -21.36
CA PRO A 315 2.44 -23.76 -22.34
C PRO A 315 2.41 -25.25 -21.95
N GLY A 316 1.23 -25.87 -22.06
CA GLY A 316 1.02 -27.28 -21.73
C GLY A 316 1.03 -27.62 -20.24
N LYS A 317 1.15 -26.62 -19.34
CA LYS A 317 1.15 -26.78 -17.88
C LYS A 317 0.15 -25.79 -17.25
N PRO A 318 -1.15 -26.12 -17.22
CA PRO A 318 -2.19 -25.16 -16.77
C PRO A 318 -2.05 -24.76 -15.29
N GLU A 319 -1.44 -25.59 -14.46
CA GLU A 319 -1.20 -25.32 -13.03
C GLU A 319 0.09 -24.52 -12.78
N MET A 320 0.79 -24.10 -13.83
CA MET A 320 2.05 -23.38 -13.73
C MET A 320 2.02 -22.06 -14.49
N TYR A 321 2.56 -21.01 -13.86
CA TYR A 321 2.82 -19.73 -14.51
C TYR A 321 4.16 -19.16 -14.04
N GLU A 322 4.79 -18.40 -14.93
CA GLU A 322 6.00 -17.64 -14.65
C GLU A 322 5.63 -16.21 -14.23
N LEU A 323 6.43 -15.68 -13.31
CA LEU A 323 6.46 -14.28 -12.95
C LEU A 323 7.80 -13.67 -13.35
N HIS A 324 7.77 -12.55 -14.07
CA HIS A 324 8.98 -11.82 -14.45
C HIS A 324 8.80 -10.31 -14.35
N ALA A 325 9.93 -9.62 -14.19
CA ALA A 325 9.98 -8.17 -14.03
C ALA A 325 10.30 -7.42 -15.35
N GLY A 326 10.41 -8.13 -16.48
CA GLY A 326 10.95 -7.58 -17.71
C GLY A 326 12.43 -7.21 -17.53
N GLU A 327 12.75 -5.94 -17.76
CA GLU A 327 14.12 -5.39 -17.62
C GLU A 327 14.44 -4.86 -16.21
N LEU A 328 13.50 -4.97 -15.26
CA LEU A 328 13.71 -4.50 -13.89
C LEU A 328 14.71 -5.40 -13.16
N GLU A 329 15.76 -4.80 -12.61
CA GLU A 329 16.72 -5.45 -11.74
C GLU A 329 16.54 -4.95 -10.30
N LEU A 330 16.27 -5.88 -9.38
CA LEU A 330 16.11 -5.57 -7.96
C LEU A 330 17.49 -5.27 -7.34
N PRO A 331 17.64 -4.19 -6.57
CA PRO A 331 18.89 -3.96 -5.83
C PRO A 331 19.12 -5.06 -4.80
N PRO A 332 20.36 -5.29 -4.35
CA PRO A 332 20.63 -6.24 -3.28
C PRO A 332 19.79 -6.01 -2.02
N GLY A 333 19.38 -7.09 -1.37
CA GLY A 333 18.70 -7.08 -0.08
C GLY A 333 17.43 -7.94 -0.02
N HIS A 334 16.49 -7.54 0.85
CA HIS A 334 15.42 -8.40 1.33
C HIS A 334 14.06 -8.06 0.70
N TYR A 335 13.35 -9.10 0.26
CA TYR A 335 12.10 -8.95 -0.45
C TYR A 335 11.08 -10.02 -0.09
N VAL A 336 9.82 -9.74 -0.40
CA VAL A 336 8.75 -10.74 -0.41
C VAL A 336 8.00 -10.70 -1.73
N LEU A 337 7.70 -11.87 -2.28
CA LEU A 337 6.73 -12.04 -3.35
C LEU A 337 5.33 -12.17 -2.74
N SER A 338 4.42 -11.26 -3.08
CA SER A 338 3.05 -11.25 -2.59
C SER A 338 2.11 -11.99 -3.55
N LEU A 339 1.53 -13.09 -3.09
CA LEU A 339 0.58 -13.92 -3.82
C LEU A 339 -0.72 -14.03 -3.03
N GLY A 340 -1.64 -13.10 -3.29
CA GLY A 340 -2.90 -13.02 -2.56
C GLY A 340 -2.67 -12.83 -1.05
N PRO A 341 -3.19 -13.73 -0.18
CA PRO A 341 -3.03 -13.60 1.26
C PRO A 341 -1.65 -14.04 1.77
N GLN A 342 -0.78 -14.58 0.92
CA GLN A 342 0.52 -15.13 1.32
C GLN A 342 1.65 -14.24 0.82
N ALA A 343 2.70 -14.09 1.65
CA ALA A 343 3.97 -13.50 1.25
C ALA A 343 5.09 -14.53 1.37
N TYR A 344 5.96 -14.56 0.36
CA TYR A 344 7.06 -15.52 0.22
C TYR A 344 8.38 -14.79 0.20
N TYR A 345 9.27 -15.08 1.15
CA TYR A 345 10.53 -14.37 1.31
C TYR A 345 11.60 -14.84 0.34
N PHE A 346 12.46 -13.92 -0.08
CA PHE A 346 13.74 -14.20 -0.73
C PHE A 346 14.72 -13.05 -0.48
N GLN A 347 16.01 -13.34 -0.67
CA GLN A 347 17.09 -12.36 -0.60
C GLN A 347 17.83 -12.29 -1.92
N VAL A 348 18.15 -11.08 -2.36
CA VAL A 348 19.09 -10.83 -3.45
C VAL A 348 20.45 -10.53 -2.83
N ASP A 349 21.46 -11.31 -3.17
CA ASP A 349 22.79 -11.20 -2.60
C ASP A 349 23.51 -9.91 -3.03
N GLY A 350 24.38 -9.40 -2.16
CA GLY A 350 25.15 -8.16 -2.36
C GLY A 350 25.03 -7.19 -1.18
N GLU A 351 25.76 -6.08 -1.25
CA GLU A 351 25.72 -5.04 -0.21
C GLU A 351 24.39 -4.27 -0.26
N ILE A 352 23.67 -4.23 0.85
CA ILE A 352 22.39 -3.52 0.94
C ILE A 352 22.65 -2.02 1.05
N THR A 353 22.37 -1.30 -0.04
CA THR A 353 22.56 0.16 -0.14
C THR A 353 21.26 0.95 -0.21
N ASP A 354 20.12 0.25 -0.35
CA ASP A 354 18.81 0.87 -0.48
C ASP A 354 18.27 1.33 0.89
N PRO A 355 18.09 2.65 1.12
CA PRO A 355 17.58 3.16 2.40
C PRO A 355 16.14 2.71 2.69
N ARG A 356 15.39 2.22 1.69
CA ARG A 356 14.04 1.67 1.90
C ARG A 356 14.03 0.37 2.68
N GLN A 357 15.17 -0.32 2.75
CA GLN A 357 15.37 -1.55 3.50
C GLN A 357 15.83 -1.34 4.95
N CYS A 358 15.96 -0.08 5.38
CA CYS A 358 16.38 0.27 6.73
C CYS A 358 15.38 1.22 7.38
N LEU A 359 14.97 0.90 8.62
CA LEU A 359 14.05 1.69 9.41
C LEU A 359 14.59 2.02 10.80
N GLU A 360 14.37 3.26 11.23
CA GLU A 360 14.45 3.69 12.61
C GLU A 360 13.03 3.80 13.17
N ARG A 361 12.79 3.20 14.34
CA ARG A 361 11.50 3.21 15.03
C ARG A 361 11.54 4.18 16.20
N VAL A 362 10.48 4.97 16.36
CA VAL A 362 10.24 5.80 17.55
C VAL A 362 8.93 5.36 18.19
N VAL A 363 8.99 4.89 19.43
CA VAL A 363 7.82 4.51 20.23
C VAL A 363 7.54 5.63 21.23
N ALA A 364 6.43 6.32 21.04
CA ALA A 364 5.96 7.39 21.90
C ALA A 364 4.58 7.04 22.49
N GLY A 365 4.14 7.78 23.51
CA GLY A 365 2.85 7.52 24.16
C GLY A 365 1.63 7.65 23.25
N ASN A 366 1.76 8.36 22.12
CA ASN A 366 0.71 8.52 21.10
C ASN A 366 0.84 7.54 19.93
N GLY A 367 1.82 6.64 19.92
CA GLY A 367 1.98 5.62 18.89
C GLY A 367 3.42 5.36 18.46
N THR A 368 3.55 4.55 17.41
CA THR A 368 4.83 4.13 16.84
C THR A 368 5.04 4.80 15.48
N PHE A 369 6.18 5.46 15.32
CA PHE A 369 6.58 6.13 14.10
C PHE A 369 7.81 5.46 13.50
N TYR A 370 7.92 5.51 12.18
CA TYR A 370 9.02 4.90 11.45
C TYR A 370 9.62 5.91 10.47
N ALA A 371 10.94 6.00 10.46
CA ALA A 371 11.70 6.81 9.53
C ALA A 371 12.71 5.94 8.76
N PRO A 372 12.99 6.21 7.48
CA PRO A 372 14.10 5.55 6.79
C PRO A 372 15.42 5.96 7.43
N CYS A 373 16.40 5.06 7.43
CA CYS A 373 17.72 5.37 7.96
C CYS A 373 18.45 6.40 7.09
N LYS A 374 19.22 7.31 7.72
CA LYS A 374 20.03 8.32 7.00
C LYS A 374 21.11 7.71 6.12
N LYS A 375 21.65 6.57 6.52
CA LYS A 375 22.61 5.78 5.73
C LYS A 375 22.16 4.34 5.80
N ALA A 376 22.02 3.71 4.63
CA ALA A 376 21.85 2.26 4.53
C ALA A 376 23.15 1.50 4.77
N ARG A 377 24.31 2.20 4.76
CA ARG A 377 25.63 1.56 4.87
C ARG A 377 25.73 0.70 6.12
N THR A 378 26.16 -0.53 5.91
CA THR A 378 26.33 -1.63 6.87
C THR A 378 25.01 -2.23 7.36
N TYR A 379 24.34 -2.94 6.45
CA TYR A 379 23.60 -4.16 6.74
C TYR A 379 24.24 -5.32 5.99
#